data_AF-A0A3D3XGP2-F1
#
_entry.id   AF-A0A3D3XGP2-F1
#
_cell.length_a   1.000
_cell.length_b   1.000
_cell.length_c   1.000
_cell.angle_alpha   90.00
_cell.angle_beta   90.00
_cell.angle_gamma   90.00
#
_symmetry.space_group_name_H-M   'P 1'
#
loop_
_entity.id
_entity.type
_entity.pdbx_description
1 polymer ?
#
loop_
_entity_poly.entity_id
_entity_poly.type
_entity_poly.pdbx_seq_one_letter_code
_entity_poly.pdbx_strand_id
1 'polypeptide(L)'
;MKLSINKMNPKISRNKVYNGFTLLELIVATTIVAMTTAWTIPEFQRNSAQAKVDRYTKNLESGLFSIRARMGAIKESCEINFYQDVNGALKDPSFSTEIYYAPSDLIEMKQDDGSSRADHALAGCINEVRAKDINQELRAESIRMVNMEGTRERDAVVVRSMAKTFSFTPPGTTANDNDMTILIRSVEALKPWATKTNGSSRLVTRCIEVTGNGQIFSGKWISDQCLEN
;
A
#
# COMPACT_ATOMS: atom_id res chain seq x y z
N MET A 1 -25.40 69.06 58.75
CA MET A 1 -26.55 69.03 57.82
C MET A 1 -26.13 68.17 56.62
N LYS A 2 -26.75 66.99 56.47
CA LYS A 2 -26.49 66.02 55.39
C LYS A 2 -27.06 66.56 54.07
N LEU A 3 -26.32 66.43 52.97
CA LEU A 3 -26.90 66.32 51.63
C LEU A 3 -26.13 65.25 50.85
N SER A 4 -26.81 64.12 50.68
CA SER A 4 -26.40 62.96 49.89
C SER A 4 -26.78 63.22 48.43
N ILE A 5 -25.83 63.09 47.50
CA ILE A 5 -26.13 63.12 46.06
C ILE A 5 -25.93 61.70 45.52
N ASN A 6 -27.04 61.03 45.25
CA ASN A 6 -27.09 59.73 44.61
C ASN A 6 -26.58 59.84 43.16
N LYS A 7 -25.52 59.09 42.84
CA LYS A 7 -24.99 58.94 41.48
C LYS A 7 -25.78 57.80 40.79
N MET A 8 -26.73 58.15 39.93
CA MET A 8 -27.40 57.19 39.05
C MET A 8 -26.40 56.63 38.03
N ASN A 9 -26.25 55.31 38.02
CA ASN A 9 -25.45 54.58 37.04
C ASN A 9 -26.37 54.18 35.87
N PRO A 10 -26.13 54.64 34.63
CA PRO A 10 -26.95 54.20 33.49
C PRO A 10 -26.59 52.75 33.15
N LYS A 11 -27.57 51.84 33.27
CA LYS A 11 -27.48 50.49 32.70
C LYS A 11 -27.51 50.61 31.18
N ILE A 12 -26.34 50.48 30.55
CA ILE A 12 -26.23 50.33 29.09
C ILE A 12 -26.77 48.94 28.73
N SER A 13 -28.03 48.91 28.28
CA SER A 13 -28.62 47.76 27.58
C SER A 13 -27.88 47.57 26.26
N ARG A 14 -27.00 46.56 26.18
CA ARG A 14 -26.48 46.07 24.89
C ARG A 14 -27.56 45.24 24.22
N ASN A 15 -28.39 45.87 23.39
CA ASN A 15 -29.20 45.14 22.43
C ASN A 15 -28.25 44.41 21.46
N LYS A 16 -28.14 43.07 21.58
CA LYS A 16 -27.54 42.24 20.53
C LYS A 16 -28.50 42.28 19.34
N VAL A 17 -28.17 43.09 18.34
CA VAL A 17 -28.86 43.05 17.05
C VAL A 17 -28.43 41.74 16.37
N TYR A 18 -29.34 40.78 16.27
CA TYR A 18 -29.15 39.60 15.43
C TYR A 18 -29.43 40.00 13.98
N ASN A 19 -28.39 40.46 13.28
CA ASN A 19 -28.45 40.56 11.82
C ASN A 19 -28.41 39.14 11.27
N GLY A 20 -29.58 38.63 10.85
CA GLY A 20 -29.68 37.38 10.11
C GLY A 20 -29.06 37.51 8.72
N PHE A 21 -28.66 36.38 8.13
CA PHE A 21 -28.17 36.36 6.75
C PHE A 21 -29.32 36.60 5.78
N THR A 22 -29.07 37.43 4.77
CA THR A 22 -30.00 37.59 3.65
C THR A 22 -30.03 36.32 2.79
N LEU A 23 -31.13 36.10 2.09
CA LEU A 23 -31.26 34.98 1.15
C LEU A 23 -30.13 34.98 0.10
N LEU A 24 -29.74 36.16 -0.36
CA LEU A 24 -28.66 36.33 -1.34
C LEU A 24 -27.30 35.91 -0.77
N GLU A 25 -26.97 36.34 0.44
CA GLU A 25 -25.72 35.93 1.12
C GLU A 25 -25.66 34.41 1.30
N LEU A 26 -26.80 33.79 1.62
CA LEU A 26 -26.87 32.32 1.75
C LEU A 26 -26.63 31.63 0.41
N ILE A 27 -27.22 32.12 -0.69
CA ILE A 27 -27.00 31.56 -2.04
C ILE A 27 -25.53 31.72 -2.47
N VAL A 28 -24.94 32.89 -2.22
CA VAL A 28 -23.53 33.13 -2.55
C VAL A 28 -22.63 32.20 -1.74
N ALA A 29 -22.88 32.08 -0.43
CA ALA A 29 -22.11 31.19 0.45
C ALA A 29 -22.21 29.72 0.02
N THR A 30 -23.42 29.22 -0.27
CA THR A 30 -23.58 27.82 -0.72
C THR A 30 -22.91 27.57 -2.07
N THR A 31 -22.95 28.53 -2.99
CA THR A 31 -22.28 28.41 -4.29
C THR A 31 -20.75 28.32 -4.14
N ILE A 32 -20.15 29.15 -3.29
CA ILE A 32 -18.71 29.11 -3.02
C ILE A 32 -18.31 27.77 -2.38
N VAL A 33 -19.09 27.30 -1.39
CA VAL A 33 -18.84 26.00 -0.75
C VAL A 33 -18.99 24.85 -1.77
N ALA A 34 -19.96 24.91 -2.66
CA ALA A 34 -20.14 23.90 -3.71
C ALA A 34 -18.94 23.86 -4.69
N MET A 35 -18.43 25.03 -5.11
CA MET A 35 -17.27 25.10 -6.01
C MET A 35 -15.99 24.56 -5.35
N THR A 36 -15.75 24.92 -4.09
CA THR A 36 -14.56 24.46 -3.34
C THR A 36 -14.60 22.96 -3.05
N THR A 37 -15.78 22.42 -2.70
CA THR A 37 -15.96 20.97 -2.46
C THR A 37 -15.78 20.15 -3.75
N ALA A 38 -16.18 20.67 -4.91
CA ALA A 38 -16.01 20.01 -6.20
C ALA A 38 -14.55 19.70 -6.57
N TRP A 39 -13.59 20.51 -6.10
CA TRP A 39 -12.16 20.29 -6.35
C TRP A 39 -11.45 19.54 -5.24
N THR A 40 -11.83 19.80 -3.98
CA THR A 40 -11.13 19.23 -2.81
C THR A 40 -11.44 17.75 -2.59
N ILE A 41 -12.68 17.30 -2.85
CA ILE A 41 -13.08 15.92 -2.61
C ILE A 41 -12.32 14.92 -3.50
N PRO A 42 -12.25 15.11 -4.84
CA PRO A 42 -11.50 14.18 -5.69
C PRO A 42 -10.00 14.14 -5.33
N GLU A 43 -9.42 15.28 -4.96
CA GLU A 43 -8.01 15.34 -4.58
C GLU A 43 -7.75 14.60 -3.27
N PHE A 44 -8.62 14.76 -2.28
CA PHE A 44 -8.56 13.99 -1.03
C PHE A 44 -8.68 12.49 -1.29
N GLN A 45 -9.63 12.05 -2.13
CA GLN A 45 -9.79 10.65 -2.51
C GLN A 45 -8.52 10.10 -3.17
N ARG A 46 -7.92 10.86 -4.09
CA ARG A 46 -6.65 10.50 -4.74
C ARG A 46 -5.52 10.34 -3.73
N ASN A 47 -5.33 11.33 -2.86
CA ASN A 47 -4.27 11.28 -1.85
C ASN A 47 -4.48 10.13 -0.87
N SER A 48 -5.72 9.86 -0.47
CA SER A 48 -6.06 8.73 0.41
C SER A 48 -5.78 7.39 -0.26
N ALA A 49 -6.22 7.19 -1.52
CA ALA A 49 -5.98 5.96 -2.26
C ALA A 49 -4.48 5.74 -2.52
N GLN A 50 -3.76 6.80 -2.90
CA GLN A 50 -2.31 6.73 -3.12
C GLN A 50 -1.56 6.40 -1.82
N ALA A 51 -1.97 6.98 -0.68
CA ALA A 51 -1.34 6.70 0.60
C ALA A 51 -1.46 5.21 1.00
N LYS A 52 -2.55 4.53 0.64
CA LYS A 52 -2.71 3.09 0.88
C LYS A 52 -1.74 2.27 0.03
N VAL A 53 -1.62 2.60 -1.26
CA VAL A 53 -0.64 1.98 -2.17
C VAL A 53 0.78 2.17 -1.63
N ASP A 54 1.11 3.38 -1.18
CA ASP A 54 2.44 3.72 -0.68
C ASP A 54 2.76 2.99 0.64
N ARG A 55 1.80 2.88 1.56
CA ARG A 55 1.95 2.08 2.79
C ARG A 55 2.17 0.60 2.48
N TYR A 56 1.38 0.05 1.57
CA TYR A 56 1.52 -1.34 1.15
C TYR A 56 2.89 -1.61 0.51
N THR A 57 3.32 -0.71 -0.39
CA THR A 57 4.62 -0.79 -1.07
C THR A 57 5.77 -0.80 -0.05
N LYS A 58 5.76 0.11 0.94
CA LYS A 58 6.79 0.14 1.99
C LYS A 58 6.82 -1.12 2.85
N ASN A 59 5.65 -1.70 3.15
CA ASN A 59 5.59 -2.94 3.91
C ASN A 59 6.19 -4.11 3.13
N LEU A 60 5.84 -4.22 1.84
CA LEU A 60 6.39 -5.22 0.94
C LEU A 60 7.92 -5.07 0.78
N GLU A 61 8.40 -3.85 0.57
CA GLU A 61 9.83 -3.54 0.50
C GLU A 61 10.56 -3.96 1.79
N SER A 62 10.02 -3.59 2.95
CA SER A 62 10.57 -4.00 4.25
C SER A 62 10.58 -5.52 4.42
N GLY A 63 9.58 -6.24 3.92
CA GLY A 63 9.53 -7.70 3.97
C GLY A 63 10.61 -8.33 3.09
N LEU A 64 10.82 -7.81 1.88
CA LEU A 64 11.91 -8.27 1.00
C LEU A 64 13.29 -8.02 1.62
N PHE A 65 13.51 -6.86 2.26
CA PHE A 65 14.75 -6.61 3.01
C PHE A 65 14.92 -7.60 4.17
N SER A 66 13.86 -7.89 4.92
CA SER A 66 13.88 -8.88 6.00
C SER A 66 14.23 -10.29 5.49
N ILE A 67 13.64 -10.70 4.37
CA ILE A 67 13.93 -12.00 3.73
C ILE A 67 15.40 -12.05 3.32
N ARG A 68 15.89 -11.05 2.56
CA ARG A 68 17.29 -10.98 2.11
C ARG A 68 18.27 -11.03 3.29
N ALA A 69 18.01 -10.25 4.34
CA ALA A 69 18.86 -10.22 5.53
C ALA A 69 18.90 -11.58 6.24
N ARG A 70 17.75 -12.25 6.33
CA ARG A 70 17.67 -13.60 6.91
C ARG A 70 18.42 -14.62 6.07
N MET A 71 18.28 -14.58 4.74
CA MET A 71 19.01 -15.49 3.85
C MET A 71 20.52 -15.31 3.95
N GLY A 72 20.97 -14.06 4.07
CA GLY A 72 22.37 -13.74 4.37
C GLY A 72 22.85 -14.31 5.71
N ALA A 73 22.03 -14.24 6.75
CA ALA A 73 22.37 -14.76 8.08
C ALA A 73 22.48 -16.29 8.11
N ILE A 74 21.57 -16.99 7.42
CA ILE A 74 21.51 -18.46 7.43
C ILE A 74 22.38 -19.11 6.35
N LYS A 75 22.86 -18.31 5.40
CA LYS A 75 23.64 -18.76 4.24
C LYS A 75 22.90 -19.79 3.38
N GLU A 76 21.60 -19.61 3.25
CA GLU A 76 20.74 -20.46 2.41
C GLU A 76 20.08 -19.63 1.31
N SER A 77 19.72 -20.30 0.22
CA SER A 77 18.90 -19.71 -0.82
C SER A 77 17.42 -19.72 -0.44
N CYS A 78 16.66 -18.76 -0.97
CA CYS A 78 15.21 -18.69 -0.82
C CYS A 78 14.60 -18.39 -2.17
N GLU A 79 13.88 -19.37 -2.71
CA GLU A 79 13.09 -19.19 -3.91
C GLU A 79 11.68 -18.68 -3.56
N ILE A 80 11.30 -17.60 -4.24
CA ILE A 80 9.96 -17.04 -4.30
C ILE A 80 9.34 -17.52 -5.61
N ASN A 81 8.26 -18.28 -5.52
CA ASN A 81 7.59 -18.87 -6.67
C ASN A 81 6.14 -18.36 -6.78
N PHE A 82 5.86 -17.52 -7.77
CA PHE A 82 4.55 -16.91 -8.00
C PHE A 82 3.62 -17.80 -8.84
N TYR A 83 4.14 -18.87 -9.45
CA TYR A 83 3.45 -19.65 -10.48
C TYR A 83 3.21 -21.11 -10.11
N GLN A 84 4.14 -21.73 -9.38
CA GLN A 84 4.15 -23.15 -9.04
C GLN A 84 4.17 -23.38 -7.53
N ASP A 85 3.44 -24.40 -7.07
CA ASP A 85 3.38 -24.87 -5.70
C ASP A 85 4.68 -25.57 -5.27
N VAL A 86 4.71 -26.03 -4.01
CA VAL A 86 5.86 -26.75 -3.44
C VAL A 86 6.18 -28.09 -4.12
N ASN A 87 5.24 -28.65 -4.88
CA ASN A 87 5.39 -29.90 -5.61
C ASN A 87 5.73 -29.68 -7.09
N GLY A 88 5.88 -28.41 -7.52
CA GLY A 88 6.12 -28.02 -8.92
C GLY A 88 4.84 -28.03 -9.79
N ALA A 89 3.66 -28.26 -9.21
CA ALA A 89 2.39 -28.12 -9.89
C ALA A 89 2.02 -26.64 -10.05
N LEU A 90 1.21 -26.30 -11.05
CA LEU A 90 0.76 -24.92 -11.24
C LEU A 90 -0.20 -24.52 -10.11
N LYS A 91 0.09 -23.42 -9.41
CA LYS A 91 -0.82 -22.87 -8.39
C LYS A 91 -2.11 -22.37 -9.03
N ASP A 92 -1.93 -21.66 -10.14
CA ASP A 92 -2.99 -21.07 -10.93
C ASP A 92 -2.65 -21.23 -12.42
N PRO A 93 -3.42 -22.02 -13.19
CA PRO A 93 -3.21 -22.16 -14.63
C PRO A 93 -3.43 -20.85 -15.40
N SER A 94 -4.08 -19.86 -14.78
CA SER A 94 -4.31 -18.52 -15.34
C SER A 94 -3.25 -17.49 -14.95
N PHE A 95 -2.19 -17.88 -14.22
CA PHE A 95 -1.10 -16.97 -13.89
C PHE A 95 -0.51 -16.34 -15.15
N SER A 96 -0.44 -15.02 -15.14
CA SER A 96 0.16 -14.23 -16.20
C SER A 96 0.93 -13.08 -15.59
N THR A 97 2.13 -12.84 -16.11
CA THR A 97 2.93 -11.67 -15.76
C THR A 97 2.29 -10.37 -16.23
N GLU A 98 1.16 -10.42 -16.95
CA GLU A 98 0.40 -9.26 -17.43
C GLU A 98 -0.79 -8.85 -16.55
N ILE A 99 -1.24 -9.73 -15.68
CA ILE A 99 -2.48 -9.57 -14.92
C ILE A 99 -2.18 -9.10 -13.49
N TYR A 100 -3.09 -8.29 -12.95
CA TYR A 100 -3.07 -7.89 -11.54
C TYR A 100 -3.97 -8.82 -10.73
N TYR A 101 -3.44 -9.30 -9.61
CA TYR A 101 -4.07 -10.20 -8.67
C TYR A 101 -4.36 -9.50 -7.35
N ALA A 102 -5.28 -10.06 -6.56
CA ALA A 102 -5.41 -9.65 -5.17
C ALA A 102 -4.13 -10.08 -4.40
N PRO A 103 -3.67 -9.32 -3.41
CA PRO A 103 -2.48 -9.66 -2.66
C PRO A 103 -2.48 -11.06 -2.00
N SER A 104 -3.63 -11.48 -1.50
CA SER A 104 -3.87 -12.80 -0.91
C SER A 104 -3.54 -13.94 -1.87
N ASP A 105 -3.71 -13.70 -3.17
CA ASP A 105 -3.60 -14.73 -4.18
C ASP A 105 -2.14 -14.88 -4.62
N LEU A 106 -1.34 -13.81 -4.52
CA LEU A 106 0.01 -13.77 -5.08
C LEU A 106 1.12 -13.76 -4.02
N ILE A 107 1.10 -12.83 -3.07
CA ILE A 107 2.27 -12.50 -2.23
C ILE A 107 2.04 -12.72 -0.74
N GLU A 108 0.80 -12.68 -0.28
CA GLU A 108 0.48 -12.87 1.13
C GLU A 108 0.40 -14.36 1.49
N MET A 109 0.74 -14.65 2.75
CA MET A 109 0.80 -16.01 3.28
C MET A 109 -0.41 -16.35 4.13
N LYS A 110 -1.10 -15.35 4.66
CA LYS A 110 -2.31 -15.55 5.46
C LYS A 110 -3.56 -15.22 4.66
N GLN A 111 -4.63 -15.95 4.98
CA GLN A 111 -5.97 -15.64 4.52
C GLN A 111 -6.62 -14.59 5.42
N ASP A 112 -7.77 -14.08 4.99
CA ASP A 112 -8.52 -13.05 5.73
C ASP A 112 -9.01 -13.54 7.11
N ASP A 113 -9.14 -14.85 7.30
CA ASP A 113 -9.46 -15.49 8.60
C ASP A 113 -8.24 -15.67 9.53
N GLY A 114 -7.05 -15.26 9.08
CA GLY A 114 -5.78 -15.39 9.81
C GLY A 114 -5.11 -16.77 9.71
N SER A 115 -5.75 -17.73 9.03
CA SER A 115 -5.18 -19.03 8.72
C SER A 115 -4.01 -18.90 7.74
N SER A 116 -3.07 -19.85 7.80
CA SER A 116 -1.94 -19.86 6.86
C SER A 116 -2.35 -20.58 5.59
N ARG A 117 -2.03 -20.01 4.43
CA ARG A 117 -2.20 -20.65 3.13
C ARG A 117 -1.11 -21.70 2.96
N ALA A 118 -1.48 -22.93 2.63
CA ALA A 118 -0.49 -23.99 2.39
C ALA A 118 0.36 -23.71 1.14
N ASP A 119 -0.25 -23.07 0.14
CA ASP A 119 0.38 -22.75 -1.13
C ASP A 119 0.54 -21.23 -1.32
N HIS A 120 1.67 -20.69 -0.84
CA HIS A 120 2.02 -19.27 -0.96
C HIS A 120 3.41 -19.12 -1.61
N ALA A 121 3.73 -17.93 -2.13
CA ALA A 121 4.95 -17.74 -2.93
C ALA A 121 6.26 -18.12 -2.22
N LEU A 122 6.29 -18.00 -0.88
CA LEU A 122 7.45 -18.38 -0.05
C LEU A 122 7.47 -19.84 0.44
N ALA A 123 6.56 -20.71 -0.02
CA ALA A 123 6.36 -22.01 0.62
C ALA A 123 7.59 -22.91 0.52
N GLY A 124 8.26 -22.93 -0.65
CA GLY A 124 9.53 -23.65 -0.83
C GLY A 124 10.61 -23.13 0.11
N CYS A 125 10.81 -21.82 0.13
CA CYS A 125 11.77 -21.15 1.02
C CYS A 125 11.54 -21.46 2.51
N ILE A 126 10.30 -21.37 3.00
CA ILE A 126 9.99 -21.67 4.40
C ILE A 126 10.23 -23.14 4.75
N ASN A 127 9.89 -24.04 3.84
CA ASN A 127 10.12 -25.48 4.04
C ASN A 127 11.63 -25.80 4.08
N GLU A 128 12.42 -25.16 3.22
CA GLU A 128 13.88 -25.32 3.22
C GLU A 128 14.50 -24.81 4.53
N VAL A 129 14.11 -23.61 4.98
CA VAL A 129 14.58 -23.06 6.26
C VAL A 129 14.16 -23.96 7.42
N ARG A 130 12.91 -24.44 7.44
CA ARG A 130 12.43 -25.33 8.50
C ARG A 130 13.19 -26.66 8.55
N ALA A 131 13.57 -27.21 7.39
CA ALA A 131 14.33 -28.47 7.32
C ALA A 131 15.76 -28.31 7.84
N LYS A 132 16.34 -27.10 7.73
CA LYS A 132 17.74 -26.81 8.11
C LYS A 132 17.88 -26.15 9.49
N ASP A 133 16.84 -25.48 9.98
CA ASP A 133 16.79 -24.84 11.29
C ASP A 133 16.44 -25.85 12.40
N ILE A 134 17.40 -26.75 12.68
CA ILE A 134 17.26 -27.83 13.69
C ILE A 134 16.92 -27.26 15.09
N ASN A 135 17.36 -26.04 15.39
CA ASN A 135 17.15 -25.38 16.68
C ASN A 135 15.94 -24.43 16.71
N GLN A 136 15.21 -24.26 15.61
CA GLN A 136 14.10 -23.32 15.45
C GLN A 136 14.45 -21.85 15.79
N GLU A 137 15.73 -21.47 15.71
CA GLU A 137 16.19 -20.13 16.08
C GLU A 137 15.70 -19.07 15.08
N LEU A 138 15.50 -19.46 13.82
CA LEU A 138 15.19 -18.56 12.72
C LEU A 138 13.71 -18.25 12.61
N ARG A 139 12.85 -19.08 13.24
CA ARG A 139 11.39 -19.00 13.19
C ARG A 139 10.92 -18.83 11.75
N ALA A 140 10.91 -19.91 10.97
CA ALA A 140 10.61 -19.88 9.54
C ALA A 140 9.27 -19.15 9.23
N GLU A 141 8.31 -19.18 10.15
CA GLU A 141 7.01 -18.49 10.05
C GLU A 141 7.09 -16.95 10.10
N SER A 142 8.26 -16.41 10.46
CA SER A 142 8.57 -14.98 10.46
C SER A 142 9.12 -14.48 9.12
N ILE A 143 9.46 -15.38 8.18
CA ILE A 143 9.84 -15.05 6.82
C ILE A 143 8.58 -14.68 6.05
N ARG A 144 8.41 -13.39 5.74
CA ARG A 144 7.21 -12.86 5.08
C ARG A 144 7.55 -11.69 4.18
N MET A 145 6.90 -11.63 3.03
CA MET A 145 6.98 -10.47 2.12
C MET A 145 6.10 -9.32 2.61
N VAL A 146 4.92 -9.62 3.14
CA VAL A 146 3.95 -8.62 3.59
C VAL A 146 3.37 -9.05 4.94
N ASN A 147 3.03 -8.06 5.78
CA ASN A 147 2.34 -8.21 7.06
C ASN A 147 1.17 -7.22 7.15
N MET A 148 0.30 -7.23 6.16
CA MET A 148 -0.87 -6.35 6.04
C MET A 148 -2.15 -7.12 5.72
N GLU A 149 -2.15 -8.43 5.96
CA GLU A 149 -3.31 -9.29 5.75
C GLU A 149 -4.49 -8.83 6.62
N GLY A 150 -5.71 -8.83 6.07
CA GLY A 150 -6.91 -8.36 6.75
C GLY A 150 -6.96 -6.84 7.03
N THR A 151 -6.03 -6.05 6.46
CA THR A 151 -6.06 -4.58 6.59
C THR A 151 -6.80 -3.91 5.43
N ARG A 152 -7.27 -2.68 5.66
CA ARG A 152 -7.89 -1.85 4.60
C ARG A 152 -6.90 -1.45 3.50
N GLU A 153 -5.61 -1.44 3.80
CA GLU A 153 -4.55 -1.21 2.83
C GLU A 153 -4.46 -2.35 1.82
N ARG A 154 -4.54 -3.62 2.28
CA ARG A 154 -4.57 -4.81 1.43
C ARG A 154 -5.74 -4.77 0.45
N ASP A 155 -6.94 -4.46 0.94
CA ASP A 155 -8.15 -4.43 0.10
C ASP A 155 -8.17 -3.28 -0.92
N ALA A 156 -7.30 -2.28 -0.73
CA ALA A 156 -7.22 -1.12 -1.60
C ALA A 156 -6.22 -1.27 -2.75
N VAL A 157 -5.48 -2.38 -2.81
CA VAL A 157 -4.41 -2.59 -3.79
C VAL A 157 -4.58 -3.90 -4.56
N VAL A 158 -3.99 -3.92 -5.75
CA VAL A 158 -3.75 -5.13 -6.52
C VAL A 158 -2.29 -5.16 -6.94
N VAL A 159 -1.77 -6.38 -7.08
CA VAL A 159 -0.35 -6.65 -7.27
C VAL A 159 -0.12 -7.49 -8.52
N ARG A 160 1.00 -7.25 -9.19
CA ARG A 160 1.41 -7.99 -10.39
C ARG A 160 2.90 -8.27 -10.26
N SER A 161 3.32 -9.51 -10.46
CA SER A 161 4.74 -9.85 -10.58
C SER A 161 5.11 -9.91 -12.06
N MET A 162 6.23 -9.30 -12.43
CA MET A 162 6.80 -9.41 -13.78
C MET A 162 7.67 -10.67 -13.94
N ALA A 163 7.95 -11.38 -12.84
CA ALA A 163 8.69 -12.64 -12.84
C ALA A 163 7.79 -13.80 -12.37
N LYS A 164 8.03 -15.00 -12.91
CA LYS A 164 7.39 -16.24 -12.44
C LYS A 164 8.03 -16.76 -11.15
N THR A 165 9.35 -16.70 -11.10
CA THR A 165 10.16 -17.15 -9.98
C THR A 165 11.31 -16.18 -9.76
N PHE A 166 11.79 -16.12 -8.53
CA PHE A 166 12.93 -15.31 -8.14
C PHE A 166 13.61 -15.95 -6.94
N SER A 167 14.94 -15.88 -6.83
CA SER A 167 15.65 -16.49 -5.71
C SER A 167 16.72 -15.57 -5.14
N PHE A 168 16.69 -15.42 -3.82
CA PHE A 168 17.81 -14.88 -3.06
C PHE A 168 18.84 -15.98 -2.84
N THR A 169 20.11 -15.65 -3.01
CA THR A 169 21.25 -16.54 -2.71
C THR A 169 21.87 -16.16 -1.36
N PRO A 170 22.71 -17.03 -0.76
CA PRO A 170 23.41 -16.75 0.49
C PRO A 170 24.16 -15.40 0.58
N PRO A 171 24.89 -14.92 -0.44
CA PRO A 171 25.50 -13.58 -0.39
C PRO A 171 24.48 -12.43 -0.48
N GLY A 172 23.19 -12.73 -0.59
CA GLY A 172 22.12 -11.75 -0.76
C GLY A 172 22.05 -11.18 -2.17
N THR A 173 22.68 -11.82 -3.17
CA THR A 173 22.49 -11.57 -4.61
C THR A 173 21.39 -12.48 -5.15
N THR A 174 21.05 -12.36 -6.43
CA THR A 174 20.05 -13.24 -7.05
C THR A 174 20.72 -14.49 -7.63
N ALA A 175 19.99 -15.60 -7.75
CA ALA A 175 20.49 -16.79 -8.45
C ALA A 175 20.16 -16.75 -9.96
N ASN A 176 19.20 -15.90 -10.33
CA ASN A 176 18.81 -15.66 -11.72
C ASN A 176 19.38 -14.30 -12.14
N ASP A 177 19.98 -14.19 -13.33
CA ASP A 177 20.50 -12.93 -13.89
C ASP A 177 19.42 -11.88 -14.20
N ASN A 178 18.16 -12.14 -13.84
CA ASN A 178 17.03 -11.28 -14.12
C ASN A 178 16.53 -10.59 -12.86
N ASP A 179 16.16 -9.32 -13.02
CA ASP A 179 15.54 -8.53 -11.98
C ASP A 179 14.10 -9.01 -11.71
N MET A 180 13.66 -8.91 -10.46
CA MET A 180 12.26 -9.13 -10.09
C MET A 180 11.59 -7.78 -9.86
N THR A 181 10.58 -7.48 -10.68
CA THR A 181 9.74 -6.30 -10.49
C THR A 181 8.34 -6.70 -10.03
N ILE A 182 7.89 -6.14 -8.91
CA ILE A 182 6.52 -6.25 -8.41
C ILE A 182 5.84 -4.89 -8.59
N LEU A 183 4.71 -4.88 -9.28
CA LEU A 183 3.89 -3.69 -9.49
C LEU A 183 2.73 -3.67 -8.50
N ILE A 184 2.48 -2.51 -7.89
CA ILE A 184 1.41 -2.29 -6.93
C ILE A 184 0.60 -1.09 -7.41
N ARG A 185 -0.71 -1.27 -7.59
CA ARG A 185 -1.62 -0.17 -7.94
C ARG A 185 -2.88 -0.22 -7.11
N SER A 186 -3.60 0.90 -7.03
CA SER A 186 -4.90 0.92 -6.37
C SER A 186 -5.96 0.17 -7.17
N VAL A 187 -6.87 -0.53 -6.47
CA VAL A 187 -8.12 -1.05 -7.05
C VAL A 187 -8.98 0.07 -7.68
N GLU A 188 -8.77 1.30 -7.25
CA GLU A 188 -9.53 2.47 -7.67
C GLU A 188 -8.95 3.17 -8.91
N ALA A 189 -7.84 2.66 -9.48
CA ALA A 189 -7.13 3.29 -10.61
C ALA A 189 -7.99 3.53 -11.86
N LEU A 190 -9.08 2.76 -12.03
CA LEU A 190 -10.01 2.89 -13.15
C LEU A 190 -11.30 3.63 -12.79
N LYS A 191 -11.46 4.15 -11.57
CA LYS A 191 -12.66 4.91 -11.17
C LYS A 191 -12.72 6.26 -11.90
N PRO A 192 -13.92 6.83 -12.15
CA PRO A 192 -14.06 8.11 -12.87
C PRO A 192 -13.29 9.27 -12.23
N TRP A 193 -13.26 9.36 -10.90
CA TRP A 193 -12.52 10.43 -10.19
C TRP A 193 -11.00 10.24 -10.24
N ALA A 194 -10.55 9.01 -10.49
CA ALA A 194 -9.16 8.62 -10.57
C ALA A 194 -8.62 8.60 -12.01
N THR A 195 -9.44 8.88 -13.02
CA THR A 195 -9.06 8.81 -14.44
C THR A 195 -8.93 10.20 -15.06
N LYS A 196 -8.02 10.34 -16.02
CA LYS A 196 -7.86 11.53 -16.87
C LYS A 196 -8.83 11.45 -18.05
N THR A 197 -8.97 12.56 -18.77
CA THR A 197 -9.81 12.64 -19.98
C THR A 197 -9.38 11.65 -21.07
N ASN A 198 -8.11 11.26 -21.12
CA ASN A 198 -7.58 10.25 -22.05
C ASN A 198 -7.72 8.79 -21.54
N GLY A 199 -8.46 8.56 -20.45
CA GLY A 199 -8.67 7.24 -19.85
C GLY A 199 -7.52 6.73 -18.96
N SER A 200 -6.36 7.41 -18.95
CA SER A 200 -5.24 7.00 -18.08
C SER A 200 -5.50 7.32 -16.61
N SER A 201 -4.98 6.48 -15.71
CA SER A 201 -5.07 6.70 -14.26
C SER A 201 -4.28 7.96 -13.83
N ARG A 202 -4.85 8.70 -12.87
CA ARG A 202 -4.22 9.76 -12.09
C ARG A 202 -3.55 9.24 -10.82
N LEU A 203 -3.84 7.99 -10.44
CA LEU A 203 -3.15 7.27 -9.37
C LEU A 203 -1.88 6.63 -9.94
N VAL A 204 -0.81 6.70 -9.17
CA VAL A 204 0.51 6.23 -9.54
C VAL A 204 0.63 4.75 -9.20
N THR A 205 1.01 3.95 -10.19
CA THR A 205 1.47 2.57 -9.97
C THR A 205 2.85 2.62 -9.34
N ARG A 206 3.00 2.02 -8.16
CA ARG A 206 4.29 1.80 -7.52
C ARG A 206 4.92 0.52 -8.04
N CYS A 207 6.24 0.48 -7.98
CA CYS A 207 7.01 -0.71 -8.30
C CYS A 207 8.02 -0.94 -7.18
N ILE A 208 8.38 -2.21 -6.99
CA ILE A 208 9.52 -2.62 -6.21
C ILE A 208 10.36 -3.48 -7.13
N GLU A 209 11.64 -3.16 -7.22
CA GLU A 209 12.58 -3.90 -8.04
C GLU A 209 13.67 -4.49 -7.17
N VAL A 210 13.94 -5.78 -7.40
CA VAL A 210 15.10 -6.47 -6.84
C VAL A 210 16.01 -6.81 -7.99
N THR A 211 17.14 -6.13 -8.05
CA THR A 211 18.09 -6.29 -9.16
C THR A 211 18.92 -7.55 -8.99
N GLY A 212 19.61 -7.99 -10.06
CA GLY A 212 20.48 -9.17 -10.04
C GLY A 212 21.58 -9.15 -8.95
N ASN A 213 22.05 -7.96 -8.56
CA ASN A 213 23.04 -7.81 -7.48
C ASN A 213 22.41 -7.85 -6.07
N GLY A 214 21.08 -8.01 -5.98
CA GLY A 214 20.31 -8.07 -4.76
C GLY A 214 19.91 -6.72 -4.17
N GLN A 215 20.18 -5.60 -4.84
CA GLN A 215 19.65 -4.30 -4.42
C GLN A 215 18.13 -4.29 -4.52
N ILE A 216 17.47 -3.82 -3.47
CA ILE A 216 16.02 -3.69 -3.38
C ILE A 216 15.73 -2.19 -3.32
N PHE A 217 14.86 -1.70 -4.18
CA PHE A 217 14.37 -0.32 -4.10
C PHE A 217 12.92 -0.22 -4.54
N SER A 218 12.24 0.84 -4.10
CA SER A 218 10.87 1.15 -4.48
C SER A 218 10.77 2.45 -5.28
N GLY A 219 9.86 2.47 -6.24
CA GLY A 219 9.79 3.52 -7.25
C GLY A 219 8.39 3.77 -7.81
N LYS A 220 8.35 4.46 -8.94
CA LYS A 220 7.16 4.67 -9.77
C LYS A 220 7.32 3.88 -11.06
N TRP A 221 6.25 3.20 -11.47
CA TRP A 221 6.21 2.52 -12.75
C TRP A 221 5.85 3.51 -13.86
N ILE A 222 6.80 3.82 -14.75
CA ILE A 222 6.62 4.76 -15.86
C ILE A 222 7.30 4.17 -17.10
N SER A 223 6.58 4.10 -18.22
CA SER A 223 7.11 3.64 -19.52
C SER A 223 7.85 2.30 -19.43
N ASP A 224 7.23 1.33 -18.76
CA ASP A 224 7.76 -0.02 -18.55
C ASP A 224 9.08 -0.11 -17.78
N GLN A 225 9.34 0.90 -16.93
CA GLN A 225 10.52 0.96 -16.06
C GLN A 225 10.15 1.34 -14.62
N CYS A 226 10.88 0.77 -13.66
CA CYS A 226 10.79 1.16 -12.27
C CYS A 226 11.76 2.31 -11.99
N LEU A 227 11.23 3.52 -11.84
CA LEU A 227 12.05 4.70 -11.55
C LEU A 227 12.08 4.96 -10.06
N GLU A 228 13.28 4.88 -9.47
CA GLU A 228 13.53 5.26 -8.07
C GLU A 228 13.10 6.71 -7.81
N ASN A 229 12.53 6.98 -6.63
CA ASN A 229 12.02 8.32 -6.30
C ASN A 229 13.13 9.31 -5.97
#